data_AF-A0A2D7XTT2-F1
#
_entry.id   AF-A0A2D7XTT2-F1
#
_cell.length_a   1.000
_cell.length_b   1.000
_cell.length_c   1.000
_cell.angle_alpha   90.00
_cell.angle_beta   90.00
_cell.angle_gamma   90.00
#
_symmetry.space_group_name_H-M   'P 1'
#
loop_
_entity.id
_entity.type
_entity.pdbx_description
1 polymer ?
#
loop_
_entity_poly.entity_id
_entity_poly.type
_entity_poly.pdbx_seq_one_letter_code
_entity_poly.pdbx_strand_id
1 'polypeptide(L)'
;MFSVIVTGLASAAHAEVSNSVEVLKPPIVAFPQAAAAPGIRGHCEVRFDLEAYGETVLINEVRCSNKVFCQTAASGIRMGRYKVIDAKGTETPGEKSGLVYPITYSMNGERVPDTGELEVCPVDETGLIG
;
A
#
# COMPACT_ATOMS: atom_id res chain seq x y z
N MET A 1 -18.98 51.43 -21.20
CA MET A 1 -19.74 50.17 -21.08
C MET A 1 -18.73 49.05 -21.27
N PHE A 2 -18.29 48.39 -20.20
CA PHE A 2 -17.31 47.29 -20.28
C PHE A 2 -17.92 46.07 -19.61
N SER A 3 -18.10 45.00 -20.39
CA SER A 3 -18.63 43.72 -19.91
C SER A 3 -17.46 42.76 -19.74
N VAL A 4 -17.23 42.30 -18.51
CA VAL A 4 -16.25 41.26 -18.20
C VAL A 4 -17.03 39.97 -18.00
N ILE A 5 -16.85 39.01 -18.90
CA ILE A 5 -17.43 37.67 -18.75
C ILE A 5 -16.37 36.81 -18.09
N VAL A 6 -16.58 36.47 -16.82
CA VAL A 6 -15.79 35.49 -16.09
C VAL A 6 -16.39 34.12 -16.37
N THR A 7 -15.86 33.40 -17.35
CA THR A 7 -16.16 31.97 -17.52
C THR A 7 -15.29 31.17 -16.56
N GLY A 8 -15.84 30.86 -15.38
CA GLY A 8 -15.29 29.86 -14.47
C GLY A 8 -15.54 28.46 -15.03
N LEU A 9 -14.48 27.72 -15.35
CA LEU A 9 -14.54 26.29 -15.64
C LEU A 9 -14.78 25.56 -14.31
N ALA A 10 -16.01 25.08 -14.11
CA ALA A 10 -16.28 24.12 -13.06
C ALA A 10 -15.57 22.81 -13.42
N SER A 11 -14.47 22.51 -12.72
CA SER A 11 -13.82 21.20 -12.81
C SER A 11 -14.72 20.20 -12.12
N ALA A 12 -15.56 19.51 -12.90
CA ALA A 12 -16.24 18.32 -12.42
C ALA A 12 -15.14 17.33 -12.02
N ALA A 13 -14.99 17.09 -10.72
CA ALA A 13 -14.23 15.97 -10.22
C ALA A 13 -14.89 14.71 -10.78
N HIS A 14 -14.36 14.18 -11.87
CA HIS A 14 -14.74 12.86 -12.36
C HIS A 14 -14.40 11.89 -11.23
N ALA A 15 -15.43 11.34 -10.58
CA ALA A 15 -15.25 10.15 -9.78
C ALA A 15 -14.77 9.07 -10.76
N GLU A 16 -13.47 8.83 -10.80
CA GLU A 16 -12.89 7.81 -11.67
C GLU A 16 -13.54 6.47 -11.34
N VAL A 17 -14.07 5.81 -12.37
CA VAL A 17 -14.64 4.47 -12.22
C VAL A 17 -13.50 3.55 -11.80
N SER A 18 -13.51 3.12 -10.54
CA SER A 18 -12.39 2.38 -9.95
C SER A 18 -12.86 1.05 -9.38
N ASN A 19 -12.11 0.00 -9.68
CA ASN A 19 -12.40 -1.35 -9.22
C ASN A 19 -12.34 -1.44 -7.69
N SER A 20 -13.06 -2.41 -7.13
CA SER A 20 -13.06 -2.70 -5.70
C SER A 20 -12.15 -3.87 -5.37
N VAL A 21 -11.71 -3.99 -4.12
CA VAL A 21 -10.86 -5.09 -3.66
C VAL A 21 -11.48 -5.76 -2.45
N GLU A 22 -11.54 -7.08 -2.50
CA GLU A 22 -11.89 -7.93 -1.37
C GLU A 22 -10.64 -8.65 -0.87
N VAL A 23 -10.39 -8.59 0.44
CA VAL A 23 -9.29 -9.31 1.09
C VAL A 23 -9.79 -10.70 1.49
N LEU A 24 -9.47 -11.70 0.69
CA LEU A 24 -9.85 -13.10 0.94
C LEU A 24 -9.05 -13.70 2.10
N LYS A 25 -7.76 -13.35 2.18
CA LYS A 25 -6.88 -13.73 3.29
C LYS A 25 -5.99 -12.54 3.63
N PRO A 26 -6.04 -12.04 4.89
CA PRO A 26 -5.22 -10.90 5.28
C PRO A 26 -3.72 -11.25 5.17
N PRO A 27 -2.87 -10.26 4.85
CA PRO A 27 -1.42 -10.37 4.95
C PRO A 27 -0.99 -10.90 6.31
N ILE A 28 -0.03 -11.82 6.31
CA ILE A 28 0.62 -12.29 7.54
C ILE A 28 2.04 -11.76 7.51
N VAL A 29 2.38 -10.91 8.48
CA VAL A 29 3.71 -10.32 8.61
C VAL A 29 4.47 -11.02 9.73
N ALA A 30 5.69 -11.49 9.42
CA ALA A 30 6.57 -12.05 10.43
C ALA A 30 7.31 -10.92 11.16
N PHE A 31 7.40 -11.02 12.49
CA PHE A 31 8.21 -10.10 13.27
C PHE A 31 9.71 -10.43 13.05
N PRO A 32 10.54 -9.49 12.55
CA PRO A 32 11.95 -9.77 12.29
C PRO A 32 12.71 -10.12 13.57
N GLN A 33 13.52 -11.17 13.55
CA GLN A 33 14.34 -11.55 14.72
C GLN A 33 15.33 -10.45 15.11
N ALA A 34 15.87 -9.72 14.13
CA ALA A 34 16.76 -8.58 14.36
C ALA A 34 16.09 -7.42 15.11
N ALA A 35 14.76 -7.30 15.03
CA ALA A 35 13.98 -6.35 15.82
C ALA A 35 13.54 -6.94 17.18
N ALA A 36 13.42 -8.27 17.27
CA ALA A 36 12.88 -8.95 18.45
C ALA A 36 13.82 -8.87 19.66
N ALA A 37 15.11 -9.17 19.47
CA ALA A 37 16.09 -9.12 20.55
C ALA A 37 16.22 -7.72 21.21
N PRO A 38 16.28 -6.61 20.46
CA PRO A 38 16.30 -5.26 21.03
C PRO A 38 14.90 -4.70 21.35
N GLY A 39 13.80 -5.41 21.05
CA GLY A 39 12.44 -4.90 21.27
C GLY A 39 12.07 -3.70 20.40
N ILE A 40 12.63 -3.61 19.19
CA ILE A 40 12.35 -2.51 18.25
C ILE A 40 10.92 -2.65 17.75
N ARG A 41 10.13 -1.58 17.89
CA ARG A 41 8.79 -1.45 17.32
C ARG A 41 8.84 -0.58 16.07
N GLY A 42 7.84 -0.70 15.21
CA GLY A 42 7.81 0.12 14.01
C GLY A 42 6.49 0.10 13.28
N HIS A 43 6.37 1.04 12.35
CA HIS A 43 5.30 1.15 11.38
C HIS A 43 5.88 1.08 9.96
N CYS A 44 5.11 0.48 9.04
CA CYS A 44 5.38 0.50 7.61
C CYS A 44 4.10 0.75 6.80
N GLU A 45 4.24 1.47 5.69
CA GLU A 45 3.23 1.57 4.64
C GLU A 45 3.74 0.84 3.40
N VAL A 46 2.94 -0.07 2.88
CA VAL A 46 3.24 -0.75 1.60
C VAL A 46 2.26 -0.25 0.55
N ARG A 47 2.78 0.38 -0.50
CA ARG A 47 2.03 0.72 -1.71
C ARG A 47 2.19 -0.39 -2.74
N PHE A 48 1.07 -0.88 -3.24
CA PHE A 48 1.06 -1.98 -4.19
C PHE A 48 -0.15 -1.90 -5.12
N ASP A 49 -0.03 -2.59 -6.24
CA ASP A 49 -1.09 -2.78 -7.21
C ASP A 49 -1.44 -4.26 -7.30
N LEU A 50 -2.68 -4.52 -7.70
CA LEU A 50 -3.18 -5.85 -8.01
C LEU A 50 -3.49 -5.93 -9.48
N GLU A 51 -3.06 -7.02 -10.11
CA GLU A 51 -3.37 -7.34 -11.50
C GLU A 51 -3.92 -8.76 -11.59
N ALA A 52 -4.43 -9.12 -12.77
CA ALA A 52 -4.96 -10.46 -13.06
C ALA A 52 -5.97 -10.91 -11.99
N TYR A 53 -6.94 -10.06 -11.66
CA TYR A 53 -7.97 -10.32 -10.65
C TYR A 53 -7.47 -10.55 -9.22
N GLY A 54 -6.24 -10.12 -8.91
CA GLY A 54 -5.60 -10.29 -7.60
C GLY A 54 -4.60 -11.46 -7.54
N GLU A 55 -4.33 -12.12 -8.67
CA GLU A 55 -3.31 -13.17 -8.76
C GLU A 55 -1.89 -12.61 -8.71
N THR A 56 -1.69 -11.40 -9.24
CA THR A 56 -0.40 -10.72 -9.25
C THR A 56 -0.41 -9.54 -8.30
N VAL A 57 0.61 -9.46 -7.44
CA VAL A 57 0.81 -8.39 -6.46
C VAL A 57 2.09 -7.65 -6.80
N LEU A 58 1.97 -6.42 -7.28
CA LEU A 58 3.10 -5.57 -7.64
C LEU A 58 3.39 -4.59 -6.50
N ILE A 59 4.50 -4.79 -5.80
CA ILE A 59 4.93 -3.87 -4.74
C ILE A 59 5.63 -2.68 -5.39
N ASN A 60 5.01 -1.50 -5.31
CA ASN A 60 5.53 -0.27 -5.89
C ASN A 60 6.47 0.46 -4.94
N GLU A 61 6.12 0.49 -3.66
CA GLU A 61 6.90 1.20 -2.66
C GLU A 61 6.68 0.59 -1.28
N VAL A 62 7.75 0.50 -0.49
CA VAL A 62 7.67 0.16 0.93
C VAL A 62 8.31 1.31 1.68
N ARG A 63 7.58 1.87 2.65
CA ARG A 63 8.10 2.89 3.55
C ARG A 63 8.02 2.38 4.97
N CYS A 64 9.10 2.48 5.72
CA CYS A 64 9.15 1.98 7.08
C CYS A 64 9.86 2.98 8.00
N SER A 65 9.40 3.04 9.25
CA SER A 65 10.09 3.74 10.34
C SER A 65 11.49 3.16 10.66
N ASN A 66 11.72 1.89 10.31
CA ASN A 66 13.04 1.26 10.41
C ASN A 66 13.21 0.22 9.29
N LYS A 67 14.38 0.23 8.64
CA LYS A 67 14.68 -0.63 7.49
C LYS A 67 14.62 -2.13 7.79
N VAL A 68 14.77 -2.53 9.05
CA VAL A 68 14.64 -3.93 9.49
C VAL A 68 13.28 -4.56 9.15
N PHE A 69 12.24 -3.74 8.97
CA PHE A 69 10.89 -4.20 8.68
C PHE A 69 10.56 -4.27 7.18
N CYS A 70 11.39 -3.69 6.31
CA CYS A 70 11.13 -3.59 4.86
C CYS A 70 10.83 -4.95 4.22
N GLN A 71 11.70 -5.93 4.50
CA GLN A 71 11.62 -7.26 3.91
C GLN A 71 10.35 -8.00 4.32
N THR A 72 10.04 -7.99 5.63
CA THR A 72 8.88 -8.71 6.16
C THR A 72 7.57 -8.01 5.79
N ALA A 73 7.58 -6.68 5.67
CA ALA A 73 6.43 -5.90 5.22
C ALA A 73 6.03 -6.29 3.79
N ALA A 74 6.96 -6.21 2.84
CA ALA A 74 6.64 -6.54 1.45
C ALA A 74 6.28 -8.02 1.27
N SER A 75 7.02 -8.92 1.95
CA SER A 75 6.74 -10.36 1.90
C SER A 75 5.35 -10.68 2.44
N GLY A 76 4.94 -10.05 3.55
CA GLY A 76 3.61 -10.25 4.12
C GLY A 76 2.48 -9.84 3.17
N ILE A 77 2.62 -8.72 2.46
CA ILE A 77 1.64 -8.29 1.45
C ILE A 77 1.53 -9.28 0.30
N ARG A 78 2.65 -9.82 -0.19
CA ARG A 78 2.67 -10.87 -1.24
C ARG A 78 2.03 -12.19 -0.79
N MET A 79 2.06 -12.48 0.52
CA MET A 79 1.41 -13.66 1.09
C MET A 79 -0.10 -13.51 1.26
N GLY A 80 -0.63 -12.28 1.18
CA GLY A 80 -2.06 -12.01 1.17
C GLY A 80 -2.78 -12.69 -0.01
N ARG A 81 -4.09 -12.83 0.11
CA ARG A 81 -4.96 -13.21 -1.01
C ARG A 81 -6.01 -12.13 -1.18
N TYR A 82 -6.09 -11.61 -2.40
CA TYR A 82 -6.95 -10.51 -2.78
C TYR A 82 -7.79 -10.94 -3.97
N LYS A 83 -8.92 -10.26 -4.13
CA LYS A 83 -9.78 -10.40 -5.30
C LYS A 83 -10.15 -9.01 -5.78
N VAL A 84 -9.87 -8.73 -7.05
CA VAL A 84 -10.33 -7.51 -7.71
C VAL A 84 -11.74 -7.74 -8.25
N ILE A 85 -12.63 -6.76 -8.03
CA ILE A 85 -14.00 -6.76 -8.50
C ILE A 85 -14.17 -5.57 -9.44
N ASP A 86 -14.44 -5.86 -10.70
CA ASP A 86 -14.56 -4.86 -11.75
C ASP A 86 -15.73 -3.91 -11.49
N ALA A 87 -15.46 -2.62 -11.56
CA ALA A 87 -16.50 -1.61 -11.57
C ALA A 87 -17.14 -1.54 -12.96
N LYS A 88 -18.46 -1.27 -13.00
CA LYS A 88 -19.17 -1.13 -14.27
C LYS A 88 -18.61 0.05 -15.07
N GLY A 89 -18.08 -0.22 -16.26
CA GLY A 89 -17.47 0.79 -17.13
C GLY A 89 -16.00 1.08 -16.83
N THR A 90 -15.32 0.21 -16.06
CA THR A 90 -13.88 0.30 -15.86
C THR A 90 -13.13 0.10 -17.18
N GLU A 91 -12.04 0.85 -17.37
CA GLU A 91 -11.12 0.70 -18.51
C GLU A 91 -9.97 -0.28 -18.20
N THR A 92 -9.81 -0.67 -16.93
CA THR A 92 -8.73 -1.55 -16.43
C THR A 92 -9.31 -2.78 -15.73
N PRO A 93 -9.95 -3.71 -16.47
CA PRO A 93 -10.56 -4.90 -15.88
C PRO A 93 -9.52 -5.79 -15.19
N GLY A 94 -9.84 -6.29 -14.00
CA GLY A 94 -8.97 -7.16 -13.21
C GLY A 94 -7.81 -6.45 -12.51
N GLU A 95 -7.68 -5.13 -12.64
CA GLU A 95 -6.59 -4.34 -12.05
C GLU A 95 -7.08 -3.42 -10.94
N LYS A 96 -6.24 -3.19 -9.93
CA LYS A 96 -6.45 -2.13 -8.94
C LYS A 96 -5.12 -1.55 -8.53
N SER A 97 -4.95 -0.26 -8.81
CA SER A 97 -3.74 0.47 -8.45
C SER A 97 -3.90 1.36 -7.22
N GLY A 98 -2.78 1.73 -6.62
CA GLY A 98 -2.69 2.71 -5.54
C GLY A 98 -3.18 2.20 -4.19
N LEU A 99 -3.14 0.88 -3.96
CA LEU A 99 -3.50 0.32 -2.66
C LEU A 99 -2.40 0.62 -1.65
N VAL A 100 -2.82 0.98 -0.42
CA VAL A 100 -1.91 1.22 0.70
C VAL A 100 -2.31 0.31 1.85
N TYR A 101 -1.36 -0.48 2.35
CA TYR A 101 -1.57 -1.32 3.52
C TYR A 101 -0.64 -0.91 4.67
N PRO A 102 -1.20 -0.35 5.76
CA PRO A 102 -0.44 -0.02 6.96
C PRO A 102 -0.13 -1.27 7.79
N ILE A 103 1.11 -1.40 8.26
CA ILE A 103 1.60 -2.54 9.04
C ILE A 103 2.24 -2.00 10.31
N THR A 104 1.80 -2.52 11.46
CA THR A 104 2.38 -2.16 12.76
C THR A 104 3.07 -3.36 13.40
N TYR A 105 4.35 -3.19 13.72
CA TYR A 105 5.17 -4.16 14.44
C TYR A 105 5.25 -3.78 15.92
N SER A 106 4.62 -4.60 16.77
CA SER A 106 4.72 -4.49 18.23
C SER A 106 4.83 -5.89 18.86
N MET A 107 5.57 -6.02 19.95
CA MET A 107 5.75 -7.31 20.64
C MET A 107 4.64 -7.62 21.67
N ASN A 108 3.82 -6.62 22.04
CA ASN A 108 2.80 -6.75 23.09
C ASN A 108 1.42 -6.15 22.70
N GLY A 109 1.16 -5.93 21.40
CA GLY A 109 -0.08 -5.27 20.95
C GLY A 109 -0.18 -3.79 21.34
N GLU A 110 0.92 -3.19 21.82
CA GLU A 110 0.97 -1.77 22.13
C GLU A 110 0.85 -0.94 20.85
N ARG A 111 0.03 0.10 20.93
CA ARG A 111 -0.17 1.05 19.84
C ARG A 111 1.12 1.84 19.63
N VAL A 112 1.83 1.58 18.53
CA VAL A 112 2.96 2.42 18.10
C VAL A 112 2.35 3.70 17.53
N PRO A 113 2.74 4.89 18.02
CA PRO A 113 2.22 6.14 17.49
C PRO A 113 2.69 6.30 16.03
N ASP A 114 1.75 6.62 15.16
CA ASP A 114 1.90 6.76 13.70
C ASP A 114 2.59 8.09 13.32
N THR A 115 3.62 8.48 14.07
CA THR A 115 4.27 9.81 13.99
C THR A 115 5.75 9.71 13.64
N GLY A 116 6.26 8.52 13.34
CA GLY A 116 7.62 8.35 12.83
C GLY A 116 7.70 8.74 11.37
N GLU A 117 8.73 9.49 11.00
CA GLU A 117 9.08 9.72 9.59
C GLU A 117 9.36 8.37 8.92
N LEU A 118 8.60 8.03 7.88
CA LEU A 118 8.77 6.77 7.16
C LEU A 118 9.82 6.95 6.08
N GLU A 119 10.88 6.14 6.14
CA GLU A 119 11.91 6.11 5.10
C GLU A 119 11.53 5.13 4.00
N VAL A 120 11.81 5.50 2.75
CA VAL A 120 11.68 4.58 1.61
C VAL A 120 12.70 3.46 1.75
N CYS A 121 12.22 2.22 1.70
CA CYS A 121 13.07 1.04 1.71
C CYS A 121 13.87 0.95 0.41
N PRO A 122 15.16 0.57 0.45
CA PRO A 122 15.91 0.31 -0.77
C PRO A 122 15.25 -0.86 -1.51
N VAL A 123 14.81 -0.62 -2.74
CA VAL A 123 14.29 -1.66 -3.61
C VAL A 123 15.50 -2.20 -4.36
N ASP A 124 16.03 -3.35 -3.97
CA ASP A 124 16.98 -4.06 -4.83
C ASP A 124 16.26 -4.40 -6.14
N GLU A 125 16.84 -4.02 -7.28
CA GLU A 125 16.22 -3.99 -8.62
C GLU A 125 15.73 -5.35 -9.15
N THR A 126 15.82 -6.41 -8.35
CA THR A 126 15.29 -7.74 -8.62
C THR A 126 13.94 -8.01 -7.93
N GLY A 127 13.39 -7.05 -7.18
CA GLY A 127 12.20 -7.26 -6.34
C GLY A 127 12.46 -8.11 -5.10
N LEU A 128 13.72 -8.53 -4.91
CA LEU A 128 14.29 -9.20 -3.74
C LEU A 128 15.03 -8.17 -2.91
N ILE A 129 14.30 -7.58 -1.96
CA ILE A 129 14.83 -6.73 -0.89
C ILE A 129 15.89 -7.54 -0.12
N GLY A 130 17.16 -7.17 -0.32
CA GLY A 130 18.35 -7.74 0.33
C GLY A 130 18.77 -6.99 1.58
#